data_AF-A0A379WVN3-F1
#
_entry.id   AF-A0A379WVN3-F1
#
_cell.length_a   1.000
_cell.length_b   1.000
_cell.length_c   1.000
_cell.angle_alpha   90.00
_cell.angle_beta   90.00
_cell.angle_gamma   90.00
#
_symmetry.space_group_name_H-M   'P 1'
#
loop_
_entity.id
_entity.type
_entity.pdbx_description
1 polymer ?
#
loop_
_entity_poly.entity_id
_entity_poly.type
_entity_poly.pdbx_seq_one_letter_code
_entity_poly.pdbx_strand_id
1 'polypeptide(L)'
;MTPKERKDWFDSEKGRLWLEKEMKQVVPLPEVRQQMAAIVKAITQVLEVWPDKLERDKGWSADQLNEAQDVVDEVRILLVKAMQETADDDGE
;
A
#
# COMPACT_ATOMS: atom_id res chain seq x y z
N MET A 1 -20.70 -36.88 3.42
CA MET A 1 -19.40 -36.78 4.09
C MET A 1 -19.55 -37.13 5.55
N THR A 2 -18.88 -38.19 5.99
CA THR A 2 -18.80 -38.59 7.40
C THR A 2 -17.96 -37.60 8.20
N PRO A 3 -18.07 -37.57 9.54
CA PRO A 3 -17.21 -36.72 10.38
C PRO A 3 -15.71 -36.93 10.13
N LYS A 4 -15.28 -38.17 9.83
CA LYS A 4 -13.89 -38.49 9.51
C LYS A 4 -13.46 -37.87 8.18
N GLU A 5 -14.22 -38.11 7.11
CA GLU A 5 -13.95 -37.54 5.79
C GLU A 5 -13.89 -36.01 5.83
N ARG A 6 -14.73 -35.39 6.66
CA ARG A 6 -14.72 -33.94 6.88
C ARG A 6 -13.43 -33.48 7.55
N LYS A 7 -12.98 -34.17 8.60
CA LYS A 7 -11.72 -33.87 9.28
C LYS A 7 -10.53 -34.02 8.32
N ASP A 8 -10.47 -35.13 7.60
CA ASP A 8 -9.37 -35.42 6.68
C ASP A 8 -9.29 -34.37 5.56
N TRP A 9 -10.45 -33.89 5.06
CA TRP A 9 -10.51 -32.78 4.12
C TRP A 9 -9.94 -31.48 4.71
N PHE A 10 -10.39 -31.06 5.90
CA PHE A 10 -9.88 -29.84 6.54
C PHE A 10 -8.38 -29.92 6.87
N ASP A 11 -7.89 -31.10 7.28
CA ASP A 11 -6.47 -31.31 7.55
C ASP A 11 -5.64 -31.21 6.26
N SER A 12 -6.15 -31.73 5.13
CA SER A 12 -5.51 -31.57 3.82
C SER A 12 -5.45 -30.11 3.37
N GLU A 13 -6.53 -29.35 3.61
CA GLU A 13 -6.64 -27.95 3.23
C GLU A 13 -5.67 -27.05 4.01
N LYS A 14 -5.50 -27.33 5.30
CA LYS A 14 -4.46 -26.67 6.12
C LYS A 14 -3.06 -26.95 5.60
N GLY A 15 -2.79 -28.20 5.21
CA GLY A 15 -1.50 -28.58 4.61
C GLY A 15 -1.21 -27.84 3.31
N ARG A 16 -2.22 -27.70 2.45
CA ARG A 16 -2.13 -26.92 1.21
C ARG A 16 -1.77 -25.46 1.49
N LEU A 17 -2.52 -24.79 2.36
CA LEU A 17 -2.26 -23.37 2.70
C LEU A 17 -0.88 -23.17 3.34
N TRP A 18 -0.43 -24.12 4.17
CA TRP A 18 0.92 -24.07 4.74
C TRP A 18 2.00 -24.17 3.67
N LEU A 19 1.86 -25.12 2.72
CA LEU A 19 2.80 -25.27 1.61
C LEU A 19 2.83 -24.03 0.72
N GLU A 20 1.68 -23.47 0.39
CA GLU A 20 1.59 -22.24 -0.42
C GLU A 20 2.28 -21.05 0.26
N LYS A 21 2.19 -20.96 1.59
CA LYS A 21 2.90 -19.94 2.37
C LYS A 21 4.41 -20.16 2.33
N GLU A 22 4.89 -21.38 2.54
CA GLU A 22 6.32 -21.71 2.47
C GLU A 22 6.90 -21.47 1.07
N MET A 23 6.13 -21.78 0.02
CA MET A 23 6.50 -21.50 -1.37
C MET A 23 6.32 -20.02 -1.76
N LYS A 24 5.87 -19.16 -0.83
CA LYS A 24 5.59 -17.73 -1.04
C LYS A 24 4.62 -17.45 -2.18
N GLN A 25 3.70 -18.38 -2.42
CA GLN A 25 2.62 -18.21 -3.40
C GLN A 25 1.49 -17.35 -2.84
N VAL A 26 1.39 -17.27 -1.51
CA VAL A 26 0.45 -16.39 -0.80
C VAL A 26 1.21 -15.49 0.18
N VAL A 27 0.77 -14.24 0.29
CA VAL A 27 1.33 -13.26 1.23
C VAL A 27 0.27 -12.94 2.27
N PRO A 28 0.60 -12.98 3.58
CA PRO A 28 -0.33 -12.56 4.62
C PRO A 28 -0.77 -11.11 4.42
N LEU A 29 -2.06 -10.85 4.56
CA LEU A 29 -2.64 -9.50 4.42
C LEU A 29 -1.92 -8.42 5.26
N PRO A 30 -1.53 -8.65 6.53
CA PRO A 30 -0.79 -7.64 7.30
C PRO A 30 0.56 -7.27 6.68
N GLU A 31 1.23 -8.23 6.05
CA GLU A 31 2.52 -8.01 5.37
C GLU A 31 2.33 -7.15 4.12
N VAL A 32 1.30 -7.45 3.31
CA VAL A 32 0.93 -6.61 2.16
C VAL A 32 0.64 -5.17 2.60
N ARG A 33 -0.21 -5.00 3.63
CA ARG A 33 -0.56 -3.69 4.18
C ARG A 33 0.66 -2.91 4.66
N GLN A 34 1.57 -3.57 5.40
CA GLN A 34 2.80 -2.96 5.89
C GLN A 34 3.71 -2.51 4.73
N GLN A 35 3.89 -3.34 3.72
CA GLN A 35 4.71 -2.99 2.57
C GLN A 35 4.10 -1.82 1.78
N MET A 36 2.78 -1.82 1.56
CA MET A 36 2.14 -0.73 0.80
C MET A 36 2.18 0.58 1.56
N ALA A 37 1.96 0.54 2.88
CA ALA A 37 2.13 1.71 3.74
C ALA A 37 3.57 2.24 3.69
N ALA A 38 4.59 1.37 3.66
CA ALA A 38 5.98 1.77 3.53
C ALA A 38 6.28 2.48 2.20
N ILE A 39 5.73 1.98 1.09
CA ILE A 39 5.88 2.60 -0.25
C ILE A 39 5.22 3.98 -0.27
N VAL A 40 3.96 4.07 0.16
CA VAL A 40 3.23 5.36 0.18
C VAL A 40 3.96 6.36 1.06
N LYS A 41 4.42 5.95 2.25
CA LYS A 41 5.18 6.82 3.15
C LYS A 41 6.47 7.33 2.52
N ALA A 42 7.21 6.46 1.82
CA ALA A 42 8.45 6.87 1.15
C ALA A 42 8.17 7.93 0.06
N ILE A 43 7.09 7.76 -0.69
CA ILE A 43 6.66 8.72 -1.72
C ILE A 43 6.25 10.05 -1.08
N THR A 44 5.39 10.03 -0.06
CA THR A 44 4.89 11.27 0.57
C THR A 44 6.01 12.06 1.23
N GLN A 45 6.98 11.39 1.87
CA GLN A 45 8.17 12.04 2.44
C GLN A 45 9.00 12.79 1.39
N VAL A 46 9.13 12.24 0.18
CA VAL A 46 9.85 12.92 -0.91
C VAL A 46 9.06 14.14 -1.36
N LEU A 47 7.74 14.00 -1.55
CA LEU A 47 6.87 15.09 -1.99
C LEU A 47 6.78 16.23 -0.98
N GLU A 48 6.86 15.95 0.32
CA GLU A 48 6.87 16.97 1.40
C GLU A 48 8.06 17.92 1.31
N VAL A 49 9.24 17.39 1.04
CA VAL A 49 10.48 18.20 1.01
C VAL A 49 10.87 18.64 -0.39
N TRP A 50 10.09 18.29 -1.41
CA TRP A 50 10.43 18.59 -2.79
C TRP A 50 10.35 20.09 -3.12
N PRO A 51 9.30 20.83 -2.71
CA PRO A 51 9.26 22.29 -2.90
C PRO A 51 10.47 22.99 -2.26
N ASP A 52 10.82 22.64 -1.02
CA ASP A 52 12.00 23.19 -0.33
C ASP A 52 13.31 22.92 -1.10
N LYS A 53 13.43 21.74 -1.72
CA LYS A 53 14.60 21.40 -2.57
C LYS A 53 14.61 22.23 -3.85
N LEU A 54 13.45 22.48 -4.47
CA LEU A 54 13.36 23.33 -5.65
C LEU A 54 13.72 24.78 -5.35
N GLU A 55 13.26 25.31 -4.21
CA GLU A 55 13.65 26.65 -3.74
C GLU A 55 15.16 26.73 -3.56
N ARG A 56 15.74 25.83 -2.75
CA ARG A 56 17.15 25.88 -2.39
C ARG A 56 18.10 25.56 -3.56
N ASP A 57 17.79 24.50 -4.31
CA ASP A 57 18.74 23.92 -5.28
C ASP A 57 18.55 24.49 -6.69
N LYS A 58 17.38 25.08 -6.98
CA LYS A 58 17.03 25.64 -8.30
C LYS A 58 16.63 27.11 -8.26
N GLY A 59 16.50 27.73 -7.09
CA GLY A 59 16.19 29.15 -6.96
C GLY A 59 14.82 29.52 -7.51
N TRP A 60 13.85 28.60 -7.39
CA TRP A 60 12.49 28.84 -7.86
C TRP A 60 11.85 30.03 -7.15
N SER A 61 11.02 30.78 -7.88
CA SER A 61 10.24 31.88 -7.29
C SER A 61 9.09 31.36 -6.45
N ALA A 62 8.53 32.21 -5.58
CA ALA A 62 7.37 31.86 -4.77
C ALA A 62 6.18 31.37 -5.60
N ASP A 63 5.90 32.00 -6.74
CA ASP A 63 4.80 31.59 -7.63
C ASP A 63 5.03 30.18 -8.21
N GLN A 64 6.25 29.87 -8.64
CA GLN A 64 6.61 28.54 -9.15
C GLN A 64 6.53 27.46 -8.07
N LEU A 65 6.90 27.80 -6.83
CA LEU A 65 6.79 26.90 -5.69
C LEU A 65 5.33 26.61 -5.33
N ASN A 66 4.46 27.63 -5.40
CA ASN A 66 3.02 27.45 -5.19
C ASN A 66 2.44 26.49 -6.25
N GLU A 67 2.78 26.68 -7.53
CA GLU A 67 2.34 25.75 -8.59
C GLU A 67 2.83 24.31 -8.35
N ALA A 68 4.08 24.13 -7.91
CA ALA A 68 4.59 22.79 -7.56
C ALA A 68 3.89 22.19 -6.33
N GLN A 69 3.58 23.02 -5.34
CA GLN A 69 2.87 22.60 -4.13
C GLN A 69 1.45 22.15 -4.47
N ASP A 70 0.75 22.86 -5.34
CA ASP A 70 -0.60 22.48 -5.80
C ASP A 70 -0.59 21.08 -6.44
N VAL A 71 0.36 20.82 -7.34
CA VAL A 71 0.52 19.50 -7.98
C VAL A 71 0.84 18.42 -6.94
N VAL A 72 1.71 18.73 -5.97
CA VAL A 72 2.04 17.80 -4.88
C VAL A 72 0.81 17.45 -4.04
N ASP A 73 -0.04 18.44 -3.73
CA ASP A 73 -1.26 18.24 -2.95
C ASP A 73 -2.31 17.46 -3.74
N GLU A 74 -2.45 17.69 -5.04
CA GLU A 74 -3.27 16.86 -5.93
C GLU A 74 -2.83 15.39 -5.89
N VAL A 75 -1.53 15.12 -5.97
CA VAL A 75 -0.99 13.75 -5.88
C VAL A 75 -1.29 13.13 -4.52
N ARG A 76 -1.17 13.88 -3.42
CA ARG A 76 -1.53 13.37 -2.08
C ARG A 76 -3.01 13.00 -1.99
N ILE A 77 -3.89 13.83 -2.54
CA ILE A 77 -5.34 13.56 -2.57
C ILE A 77 -5.62 12.27 -3.36
N LEU A 78 -4.97 12.09 -4.51
CA LEU A 78 -5.10 10.87 -5.32
C LEU A 78 -4.63 9.63 -4.56
N LEU A 79 -3.51 9.71 -3.83
CA LEU A 79 -3.02 8.61 -3.00
C LEU A 79 -4.01 8.24 -1.89
N VAL A 80 -4.60 9.23 -1.21
CA VAL A 80 -5.62 8.99 -0.19
C VAL A 80 -6.85 8.30 -0.79
N LYS A 81 -7.33 8.77 -1.94
CA LYS A 81 -8.48 8.19 -2.62
C LYS A 81 -8.24 6.73 -2.99
N ALA A 82 -7.08 6.41 -3.57
CA ALA A 82 -6.72 5.03 -3.91
C ALA A 82 -6.64 4.11 -2.67
N MET A 83 -6.21 4.63 -1.53
CA MET A 83 -6.19 3.88 -0.26
C MET A 83 -7.59 3.69 0.34
N GLN A 84 -8.53 4.61 0.10
CA GLN A 84 -9.91 4.49 0.59
C GLN A 84 -10.73 3.51 -0.27
N GLU A 85 -10.61 3.59 -1.59
CA GLU A 85 -11.29 2.66 -2.52
C GLU A 85 -10.94 1.18 -2.23
N THR A 86 -9.71 0.92 -1.77
CA THR A 86 -9.27 -0.44 -1.39
C THR A 86 -9.71 -0.85 0.02
N ALA A 87 -9.97 0.10 0.92
CA ALA A 87 -10.47 -0.20 2.26
C ALA A 87 -11.97 -0.54 2.26
N ASP A 88 -12.73 0.03 1.34
CA ASP A 88 -14.16 -0.22 1.18
C ASP A 88 -14.44 -1.60 0.53
N ASP A 89 -13.52 -2.12 -0.30
CA ASP A 89 -13.61 -3.45 -0.95
C ASP A 89 -13.25 -4.60 0.02
N ASP A 90 -12.41 -4.34 1.04
CA ASP A 90 -12.03 -5.31 2.09
C ASP A 90 -13.16 -5.55 3.14
N GLY A 91 -14.29 -4.84 3.03
CA GLY A 91 -15.40 -4.81 3.99
C GLY A 91 -16.68 -5.57 3.62
N GLU A 92 -16.75 -6.19 2.43
CA GLU A 92 -17.88 -7.06 1.99
C GLU A 92 -17.60 -8.56 2.13
#